data_AF-A0A2J8N064-F1
#
_entry.id   AF-A0A2J8N064-F1
#
_cell.length_a   1.000
_cell.length_b   1.000
_cell.length_c   1.000
_cell.angle_alpha   90.00
_cell.angle_beta   90.00
_cell.angle_gamma   90.00
#
_symmetry.space_group_name_H-M   'P 1'
#
loop_
_entity.id
_entity.type
_entity.pdbx_description
1 polymer ?
#
loop_
_entity_poly.entity_id
_entity_poly.type
_entity_poly.pdbx_seq_one_letter_code
_entity_poly.pdbx_strand_id
1 'polypeptide(L)'
;EKQLECLLTHCIKVPMLVLDPALPANITLKDLPSLYPSFHSASDIFNVAKPKNPSTNVSVVVFDSTKDVEDAHSGLLKGNSRQTVWRGYLTTDKEVPGLVLMQDLAFLSGFPPTFKETNQLKTKLPENLSSKVKLVRT
;
A
#
# COMPACT_ATOMS: atom_id res chain seq x y z
N GLU A 1 -22.33 0.62 -3.43
CA GLU A 1 -21.76 -0.75 -3.42
C GLU A 1 -21.24 -1.07 -2.03
N LYS A 2 -21.37 -2.32 -1.57
CA LYS A 2 -20.86 -2.76 -0.27
C LYS A 2 -19.35 -2.57 -0.25
N GLN A 3 -18.85 -1.81 0.71
CA GLN A 3 -17.43 -1.70 0.99
C GLN A 3 -16.90 -3.13 1.21
N LEU A 4 -16.01 -3.59 0.34
CA LEU A 4 -15.32 -4.87 0.51
C LEU A 4 -14.48 -4.76 1.78
N GLU A 5 -15.07 -5.15 2.89
CA GLU A 5 -14.37 -5.38 4.15
C GLU A 5 -13.56 -6.66 3.96
N CYS A 6 -12.24 -6.52 4.12
CA CYS A 6 -11.35 -7.66 4.08
C CYS A 6 -11.70 -8.61 5.23
N LEU A 7 -12.17 -9.82 4.90
CA LEU A 7 -12.64 -10.83 5.85
C LEU A 7 -11.49 -11.63 6.51
N LEU A 8 -10.27 -11.13 6.40
CA LEU A 8 -9.06 -11.77 6.90
C LEU A 8 -8.73 -11.29 8.31
N THR A 9 -7.93 -12.09 9.01
CA THR A 9 -7.49 -11.82 10.38
C THR A 9 -6.61 -10.57 10.41
N HIS A 10 -6.88 -9.68 11.38
CA HIS A 10 -6.17 -8.41 11.56
C HIS A 10 -6.07 -7.60 10.25
N CYS A 11 -7.17 -7.53 9.50
CA CYS A 11 -7.13 -6.81 8.24
C CYS A 11 -7.17 -5.29 8.44
N ILE A 12 -6.09 -4.65 8.02
CA ILE A 12 -5.84 -3.23 8.22
C ILE A 12 -5.97 -2.53 6.87
N LYS A 13 -6.89 -1.57 6.79
CA LYS A 13 -6.97 -0.65 5.66
C LYS A 13 -5.73 0.23 5.68
N VAL A 14 -4.99 0.27 4.57
CA VAL A 14 -3.78 1.07 4.43
C VAL A 14 -3.90 2.11 3.33
N PRO A 15 -3.10 3.20 3.39
CA PRO A 15 -3.07 4.19 2.33
C PRO A 15 -2.28 3.67 1.11
N MET A 16 -2.79 2.61 0.48
CA MET A 16 -2.17 1.96 -0.69
C MET A 16 -3.20 1.57 -1.74
N LEU A 17 -2.79 1.62 -3.01
CA LEU A 17 -3.54 1.09 -4.15
C LEU A 17 -2.72 0.02 -4.86
N VAL A 18 -3.39 -1.03 -5.33
CA VAL A 18 -2.79 -2.13 -6.07
C VAL A 18 -3.25 -2.07 -7.52
N LEU A 19 -2.30 -2.09 -8.44
CA LEU A 19 -2.51 -2.02 -9.88
C LEU A 19 -2.29 -3.40 -10.51
N ASP A 20 -3.26 -3.81 -11.33
CA ASP A 20 -3.24 -5.04 -12.10
C ASP A 20 -3.66 -4.75 -13.55
N PRO A 21 -2.78 -4.86 -14.55
CA PRO A 21 -1.40 -5.41 -14.48
C PRO A 21 -0.39 -4.49 -13.77
N ALA A 22 0.80 -5.00 -13.45
CA ALA A 22 1.90 -4.17 -12.97
C ALA A 22 2.29 -3.08 -13.96
N LEU A 23 2.76 -1.96 -13.41
CA LEU A 23 3.47 -0.92 -14.14
C LEU A 23 4.81 -1.46 -14.66
N PRO A 24 5.27 -0.97 -15.82
CA PRO A 24 6.57 -1.32 -16.34
C PRO A 24 7.70 -1.00 -15.34
N ALA A 25 8.72 -1.86 -15.28
CA ALA A 25 9.81 -1.72 -14.31
C ALA A 25 10.67 -0.45 -14.47
N ASN A 26 10.55 0.24 -15.60
CA ASN A 26 11.25 1.50 -15.89
C ASN A 26 10.52 2.74 -15.35
N ILE A 27 9.31 2.60 -14.80
CA ILE A 27 8.54 3.72 -14.25
C ILE A 27 9.04 4.03 -12.85
N THR A 28 9.46 5.27 -12.64
CA THR A 28 9.80 5.79 -11.31
C THR A 28 8.62 6.54 -10.70
N LEU A 29 8.70 6.82 -9.39
CA LEU A 29 7.71 7.65 -8.69
C LEU A 29 7.50 9.01 -9.36
N LYS A 30 8.54 9.57 -9.99
CA LYS A 30 8.48 10.88 -10.68
C LYS A 30 7.74 10.83 -12.01
N ASP A 31 7.72 9.68 -12.66
CA ASP A 31 7.06 9.49 -13.96
C ASP A 31 5.58 9.14 -13.77
N LEU A 32 5.22 8.66 -12.58
CA LEU A 32 3.88 8.20 -12.23
C LEU A 32 2.78 9.25 -12.47
N PRO A 33 2.95 10.55 -12.12
CA PRO A 33 1.92 11.56 -12.36
C PRO A 33 1.72 11.88 -13.85
N SER A 34 2.76 11.69 -14.67
CA SER A 34 2.68 11.89 -16.13
C SER A 34 1.83 10.82 -16.81
N LEU A 35 1.85 9.59 -16.27
CA LEU A 35 1.05 8.47 -16.76
C LEU A 35 -0.34 8.43 -16.13
N TYR A 36 -0.41 8.71 -14.82
CA TYR A 36 -1.62 8.71 -14.02
C TYR A 36 -1.66 9.99 -13.19
N PRO A 37 -2.28 11.07 -13.70
CA PRO A 37 -2.35 12.35 -12.99
C PRO A 37 -2.92 12.25 -11.56
N SER A 38 -3.80 11.28 -11.35
CA SER A 38 -4.38 10.95 -10.04
C SER A 38 -3.35 10.48 -9.00
N PHE A 39 -2.15 10.09 -9.41
CA PHE A 39 -1.06 9.60 -8.54
C PHE A 39 0.01 10.65 -8.20
N HIS A 40 -0.27 11.94 -8.40
CA HIS A 40 0.65 13.02 -8.03
C HIS A 40 1.07 13.03 -6.55
N SER A 41 0.21 12.54 -5.64
CA SER A 41 0.49 12.45 -4.19
C SER A 41 1.07 11.09 -3.77
N ALA A 42 1.51 10.26 -4.70
CA ALA A 42 2.16 9.00 -4.37
C ALA A 42 3.50 9.24 -3.68
N SER A 43 3.75 8.55 -2.57
CA SER A 43 4.98 8.63 -1.78
C SER A 43 5.98 7.53 -2.13
N ASP A 44 5.51 6.36 -2.57
CA ASP A 44 6.36 5.23 -2.92
C ASP A 44 5.66 4.27 -3.90
N ILE A 45 6.44 3.41 -4.55
CA ILE A 45 5.96 2.40 -5.50
C ILE A 45 6.76 1.10 -5.40
N PHE A 46 6.06 -0.03 -5.30
CA PHE A 46 6.65 -1.36 -5.24
C PHE A 46 6.13 -2.23 -6.38
N ASN A 47 7.00 -3.05 -6.98
CA ASN A 47 6.60 -4.11 -7.89
C ASN A 47 6.66 -5.44 -7.14
N VAL A 48 5.54 -6.16 -7.09
CA VAL A 48 5.43 -7.38 -6.31
C VAL A 48 4.87 -8.50 -7.16
N ALA A 49 5.50 -9.67 -7.08
CA ALA A 49 5.05 -10.85 -7.81
C ALA A 49 3.80 -11.44 -7.14
N LYS A 50 2.82 -11.88 -7.94
CA LYS A 50 1.68 -12.64 -7.40
C LYS A 50 2.15 -14.05 -7.00
N PRO A 51 1.91 -14.52 -5.77
CA PRO A 51 2.39 -15.83 -5.30
C PRO A 51 1.87 -17.00 -6.13
N LYS A 52 0.60 -16.94 -6.58
CA LYS A 52 -0.04 -18.00 -7.36
C LYS A 52 0.28 -17.97 -8.85
N ASN A 53 0.81 -16.86 -9.37
CA ASN A 53 1.13 -16.73 -10.79
C ASN A 53 2.32 -15.76 -10.97
N PRO A 54 3.56 -16.24 -10.78
CA PRO A 54 4.76 -15.41 -10.76
C PRO A 54 5.06 -14.72 -12.10
N SER A 55 4.39 -15.12 -13.18
CA SER A 55 4.43 -14.48 -14.50
C SER A 55 3.56 -13.22 -14.60
N THR A 56 2.76 -12.91 -13.58
CA THR A 56 1.98 -11.65 -13.48
C THR A 56 2.35 -10.89 -12.22
N ASN A 57 3.00 -9.74 -12.39
CA ASN A 57 3.31 -8.84 -11.29
C ASN A 57 2.14 -7.88 -11.05
N VAL A 58 2.08 -7.33 -9.83
CA VAL A 58 1.27 -6.15 -9.49
C VAL A 58 2.19 -5.01 -9.10
N SER A 59 1.68 -3.77 -9.22
CA SER A 59 2.35 -2.62 -8.63
C SER A 59 1.55 -2.08 -7.46
N VAL A 60 2.21 -1.82 -6.34
CA VAL A 60 1.61 -1.22 -5.16
C VAL A 60 2.07 0.23 -5.09
N VAL A 61 1.12 1.16 -5.11
CA VAL A 61 1.37 2.59 -4.96
C VAL A 61 1.00 3.00 -3.54
N VAL A 62 1.92 3.65 -2.83
CA VAL A 62 1.75 4.08 -1.44
C VAL A 62 1.52 5.57 -1.39
N PHE A 63 0.64 6.00 -0.49
CA PHE A 63 0.28 7.39 -0.26
C PHE A 63 0.53 7.78 1.20
N ASP A 64 0.54 9.10 1.45
CA ASP A 64 0.70 9.64 2.79
C ASP A 64 -0.58 9.63 3.62
N SER A 65 -1.72 9.83 2.99
CA SER A 65 -3.01 9.81 3.66
C SER A 65 -4.02 8.91 2.98
N THR A 66 -5.01 8.46 3.75
CA THR A 66 -6.16 7.74 3.21
C THR A 66 -6.99 8.62 2.28
N LYS A 67 -6.98 9.95 2.48
CA LYS A 67 -7.67 10.89 1.61
C LYS A 67 -7.08 10.87 0.19
N ASP A 68 -5.76 10.91 0.09
CA ASP A 68 -5.06 10.85 -1.20
C ASP A 68 -5.35 9.55 -1.95
N VAL A 69 -5.50 8.43 -1.21
CA VAL A 69 -5.92 7.15 -1.79
C VAL A 69 -7.32 7.22 -2.39
N GLU A 70 -8.29 7.77 -1.67
CA GLU A 70 -9.65 7.86 -2.17
C GLU A 70 -9.76 8.78 -3.38
N ASP A 71 -9.08 9.93 -3.31
CA ASP A 71 -9.04 10.90 -4.41
C ASP A 71 -8.39 10.25 -5.65
N ALA A 72 -7.24 9.57 -5.48
CA ALA A 72 -6.55 8.86 -6.54
C ALA A 72 -7.39 7.74 -7.16
N HIS A 73 -8.01 6.90 -6.32
CA HIS A 73 -8.85 5.80 -6.75
C HIS A 73 -10.07 6.31 -7.53
N SER A 74 -10.73 7.36 -7.06
CA SER A 74 -11.87 7.96 -7.75
C SER A 74 -11.48 8.60 -9.09
N GLY A 75 -10.29 9.19 -9.17
CA GLY A 75 -9.75 9.76 -10.40
C GLY A 75 -9.49 8.71 -11.48
N LEU A 76 -8.98 7.55 -11.10
CA LEU A 76 -8.74 6.42 -12.00
C LEU A 76 -10.00 5.73 -12.50
N LEU A 77 -11.05 5.66 -11.67
CA LEU A 77 -12.36 5.15 -12.07
C LEU A 77 -13.08 6.07 -13.07
N LYS A 78 -12.80 7.38 -13.00
CA LYS A 78 -13.32 8.38 -13.95
C LYS A 78 -12.51 8.46 -15.24
N GLY A 79 -11.21 8.16 -15.16
CA GLY A 79 -10.34 8.02 -16.31
C GLY A 79 -10.62 6.72 -17.06
N ASN A 80 -10.58 6.76 -18.40
CA ASN A 80 -10.69 5.56 -19.24
C ASN A 80 -9.39 4.73 -19.13
N SER A 81 -9.09 4.22 -17.95
CA SER A 81 -7.87 3.48 -17.66
C SER A 81 -8.09 1.98 -17.96
N ARG A 82 -7.16 1.38 -18.71
CA ARG A 82 -7.12 -0.07 -18.92
C ARG A 82 -6.57 -0.83 -17.69
N GLN A 83 -6.26 -0.10 -16.62
CA GLN A 83 -5.67 -0.62 -15.41
C GLN A 83 -6.78 -1.00 -14.43
N THR A 84 -6.72 -2.20 -13.87
CA THR A 84 -7.58 -2.52 -12.73
C THR A 84 -6.91 -1.99 -11.46
N VAL A 85 -7.66 -1.24 -10.66
CA VAL A 85 -7.17 -0.63 -9.42
C VAL A 85 -7.95 -1.22 -8.26
N TRP A 86 -7.24 -1.69 -7.24
CA TRP A 86 -7.81 -2.27 -6.04
C TRP A 86 -7.33 -1.51 -4.81
N ARG A 87 -8.15 -1.41 -3.77
CA ARG A 87 -7.69 -0.92 -2.46
C ARG A 87 -6.75 -1.94 -1.82
N GLY A 88 -5.64 -1.45 -1.27
CA GLY A 88 -4.72 -2.25 -0.48
C GLY A 88 -5.23 -2.51 0.94
N TYR A 89 -5.15 -3.77 1.36
CA TYR A 89 -5.35 -4.19 2.73
C TYR A 89 -4.17 -5.06 3.16
N LEU A 90 -3.81 -5.00 4.44
CA LEU A 90 -2.73 -5.80 5.00
C LEU A 90 -3.28 -6.68 6.10
N THR A 91 -2.83 -7.93 6.15
CA THR A 91 -3.33 -8.97 7.04
C THR A 91 -2.17 -9.80 7.57
N THR A 92 -2.38 -10.48 8.69
CA THR A 92 -1.45 -11.47 9.22
C THR A 92 -1.62 -12.86 8.60
N ASP A 93 -2.68 -13.08 7.82
CA ASP A 93 -2.91 -14.35 7.13
C ASP A 93 -1.88 -14.55 6.00
N LYS A 94 -1.31 -15.76 5.92
CA LYS A 94 -0.22 -16.06 4.98
C LYS A 94 -0.66 -16.76 3.70
N GLU A 95 -1.76 -17.52 3.75
CA GLU A 95 -2.06 -18.54 2.73
C GLU A 95 -3.41 -18.36 2.03
N VAL A 96 -3.87 -17.12 1.88
CA VAL A 96 -5.14 -16.82 1.19
C VAL A 96 -4.89 -16.54 -0.30
N PRO A 97 -5.72 -17.09 -1.21
CA PRO A 97 -5.67 -16.75 -2.63
C PRO A 97 -5.77 -15.24 -2.87
N GLY A 98 -4.90 -14.68 -3.71
CA GLY A 98 -4.91 -13.26 -4.04
C GLY A 98 -4.09 -12.38 -3.09
N LEU A 99 -3.52 -12.94 -2.01
CA LEU A 99 -2.52 -12.23 -1.22
C LEU A 99 -1.24 -12.01 -2.00
N VAL A 100 -0.56 -10.93 -1.64
CA VAL A 100 0.72 -10.54 -2.19
C VAL A 100 1.66 -10.30 -1.02
N LEU A 101 2.80 -10.99 -1.01
CA LEU A 101 3.78 -10.87 0.06
C LEU A 101 4.65 -9.63 -0.16
N MET A 102 4.52 -8.65 0.71
CA MET A 102 5.40 -7.49 0.74
C MET A 102 6.73 -7.89 1.39
N GLN A 103 7.83 -7.83 0.65
CA GLN A 103 9.16 -8.27 1.15
C GLN A 103 9.83 -7.21 2.02
N ASP A 104 9.63 -5.93 1.71
CA ASP A 104 10.29 -4.80 2.39
C ASP A 104 9.36 -4.06 3.36
N LEU A 105 8.28 -4.70 3.81
CA LEU A 105 7.29 -4.10 4.68
C LEU A 105 6.93 -5.03 5.84
N ALA A 106 6.89 -4.47 7.05
CA ALA A 106 6.46 -5.15 8.26
C ALA A 106 5.53 -4.28 9.10
N PHE A 107 4.55 -4.91 9.75
CA PHE A 107 3.74 -4.26 10.79
C PHE A 107 4.25 -4.64 12.15
N LEU A 108 4.30 -3.64 13.02
CA LEU A 108 4.59 -3.82 14.43
C LEU A 108 3.32 -3.46 15.20
N SER A 109 2.84 -4.38 16.02
CA SER A 109 1.66 -4.23 16.86
C SER A 109 1.98 -4.63 18.30
N GLY A 110 1.10 -4.31 19.25
CA GLY A 110 1.30 -4.65 20.66
C GLY A 110 2.08 -3.59 21.46
N PHE A 111 2.21 -2.38 20.94
CA PHE A 111 2.80 -1.27 21.69
C PHE A 111 1.87 -0.83 22.84
N PRO A 112 2.43 -0.47 24.01
CA PRO A 112 1.64 0.08 25.10
C PRO A 112 0.90 1.36 24.67
N PRO A 113 -0.30 1.63 25.23
CA PRO A 113 -1.10 2.82 24.86
C PRO A 113 -0.43 4.16 25.23
N THR A 114 0.69 4.11 25.96
CA THR A 114 1.54 5.29 26.23
C THR A 114 2.26 5.79 24.98
N PHE A 115 2.50 4.93 23.99
CA PHE A 115 3.12 5.29 22.71
C PHE A 115 2.11 5.92 21.75
N LYS A 116 1.80 7.19 21.97
CA LYS A 116 0.84 7.96 21.14
C LYS A 116 1.47 8.54 19.87
N GLU A 117 2.79 8.71 19.86
CA GLU A 117 3.52 9.33 18.77
C GLU A 117 4.62 8.41 18.24
N THR A 118 4.85 8.47 16.93
CA THR A 118 5.93 7.74 16.27
C THR A 118 7.30 8.13 16.80
N ASN A 119 7.49 9.37 17.26
CA ASN A 119 8.77 9.83 17.83
C ASN A 119 9.22 8.98 19.02
N GLN A 120 8.29 8.60 19.90
CA GLN A 120 8.60 7.75 21.05
C GLN A 120 9.05 6.36 20.58
N LEU A 121 8.39 5.81 19.55
CA LEU A 121 8.76 4.52 18.99
C LEU A 121 10.10 4.57 18.22
N LYS A 122 10.35 5.66 17.48
CA LYS A 122 11.59 5.88 16.73
C LYS A 122 12.83 5.83 17.62
N THR A 123 12.75 6.37 18.84
CA THR A 123 13.85 6.31 19.83
C THR A 123 14.13 4.91 20.38
N LYS A 124 13.20 3.97 20.21
CA LYS A 124 13.32 2.58 20.68
C LYS A 124 13.67 1.60 19.56
N LEU A 125 13.57 2.04 18.31
CA LEU A 125 13.91 1.24 17.15
C LEU A 125 15.37 1.45 16.75
N PRO A 126 16.03 0.44 16.18
CA PRO A 126 17.33 0.60 15.55
C PRO A 126 17.35 1.77 14.54
N GLU A 127 18.46 2.50 14.45
CA GLU A 127 18.59 3.70 13.59
C GLU A 127 18.25 3.44 12.12
N ASN A 128 18.54 2.24 11.62
CA ASN A 128 18.24 1.84 10.24
C ASN A 128 16.73 1.70 9.95
N LEU A 129 15.89 1.58 10.99
CA LEU A 129 14.44 1.45 10.88
C LEU A 129 13.71 2.73 11.30
N SER A 130 14.26 3.50 12.25
CA SER A 130 13.59 4.68 12.82
C SER A 130 13.21 5.73 11.78
N SER A 131 14.00 5.88 10.71
CA SER A 131 13.73 6.79 9.59
C SER A 131 12.60 6.34 8.66
N LYS A 132 12.21 5.06 8.70
CA LYS A 132 11.23 4.44 7.79
C LYS A 132 9.88 4.13 8.45
N VAL A 133 9.69 4.52 9.72
CA VAL A 133 8.45 4.26 10.47
C VAL A 133 7.34 5.21 10.05
N LYS A 134 6.20 4.66 9.62
CA LYS A 134 4.96 5.40 9.33
C LYS A 134 3.83 4.90 10.24
N LEU A 135 3.10 5.84 10.85
CA LEU A 135 1.91 5.50 11.64
C LEU A 135 0.76 5.20 10.70
N VAL A 136 0.19 4.01 10.82
CA VAL A 136 -1.07 3.67 10.18
C VAL A 136 -2.16 3.78 11.24
N ARG A 137 -3.08 4.73 11.05
CA ARG A 137 -4.30 4.84 11.88
C ARG A 137 -5.36 3.94 11.27
N THR A 138 -5.77 2.94 12.05
CA THR A 138 -6.86 2.01 11.72
C THR A 138 -8.19 2.60 12.14
#